data_AF-A0AA42LAD8-F1
#
_entry.id   AF-A0AA42LAD8-F1
#
_cell.length_a   1.000
_cell.length_b   1.000
_cell.length_c   1.000
_cell.angle_alpha   90.00
_cell.angle_beta   90.00
_cell.angle_gamma   90.00
#
_symmetry.space_group_name_H-M   'P 1'
#
loop_
_entity.id
_entity.type
_entity.pdbx_description
1 polymer ?
#
loop_
_entity_poly.entity_id
_entity_poly.type
_entity_poly.pdbx_seq_one_letter_code
_entity_poly.pdbx_strand_id
1 'polypeptide(L)'
;MESVRLLYVSKIKNIDSNLKTTLIEILDEAVDFNYRHNITGVLYYGHGYFVQCLEGTKTAIDDLFYNSIVKDERHFNCEILYYIECEDKFFSQWSMKFSPINQNITDFFMKYHLEEFNPYLLTAETVEKFVAVLAGEPEYDVQAYVS
;
A
#
# COMPACT_ATOMS: atom_id res chain seq x y z
N MET A 1 1.43 -20.48 -12.43
CA MET A 1 0.62 -20.03 -11.28
C MET A 1 0.19 -18.62 -11.59
N GLU A 2 -1.09 -18.32 -11.47
CA GLU A 2 -1.64 -16.98 -11.75
C GLU A 2 -1.02 -15.97 -10.77
N SER A 3 -0.43 -14.92 -11.33
CA SER A 3 0.07 -13.77 -10.59
C SER A 3 -1.04 -12.75 -10.49
N VAL A 4 -1.12 -12.08 -9.34
CA VAL A 4 -2.19 -11.14 -9.05
C VAL A 4 -1.64 -9.85 -8.46
N ARG A 5 -2.43 -8.78 -8.59
CA ARG A 5 -2.23 -7.51 -7.92
C ARG A 5 -3.42 -7.20 -7.04
N LEU A 6 -3.16 -6.96 -5.76
CA LEU A 6 -4.15 -6.58 -4.76
C LEU A 6 -3.78 -5.20 -4.22
N LEU A 7 -4.67 -4.22 -4.37
CA LEU A 7 -4.60 -2.93 -3.68
C LEU A 7 -5.72 -2.86 -2.65
N TYR A 8 -5.33 -2.60 -1.41
CA TYR A 8 -6.26 -2.35 -0.32
C TYR A 8 -5.92 -1.05 0.40
N VAL A 9 -6.91 -0.54 1.12
CA VAL A 9 -6.81 0.66 1.93
C VAL A 9 -7.27 0.37 3.34
N SER A 10 -6.70 1.07 4.31
CA SER A 10 -7.11 0.98 5.71
C SER A 10 -6.76 2.26 6.47
N LYS A 11 -7.15 2.33 7.75
CA LYS A 11 -6.81 3.43 8.65
C LYS A 11 -5.92 2.95 9.78
N ILE A 12 -4.88 3.72 10.10
CA ILE A 12 -4.09 3.44 11.31
C ILE A 12 -4.96 3.59 12.56
N LYS A 13 -4.82 2.67 13.51
CA LYS A 13 -5.65 2.63 14.72
C LYS A 13 -5.31 3.75 15.71
N ASN A 14 -4.02 4.00 15.93
CA ASN A 14 -3.52 4.99 16.87
C ASN A 14 -2.55 5.93 16.17
N ILE A 15 -2.83 7.23 16.22
CA ILE A 15 -1.92 8.30 15.78
C ILE A 15 -1.38 8.95 17.04
N ASP A 16 -0.28 8.40 17.55
CA ASP A 16 0.39 8.87 18.76
C ASP A 16 1.90 9.04 18.52
N SER A 17 2.65 9.31 19.59
CA SER A 17 4.11 9.50 19.52
C SER A 17 4.88 8.27 19.02
N ASN A 18 4.27 7.09 18.99
CA ASN A 18 4.87 5.85 18.51
C ASN A 18 4.62 5.58 17.02
N LEU A 19 3.88 6.46 16.33
CA LEU A 19 3.57 6.31 14.90
C LEU A 19 4.82 5.95 14.07
N LYS A 20 5.94 6.63 14.32
CA LYS A 20 7.21 6.36 13.66
C LYS A 20 7.65 4.91 13.81
N THR A 21 7.69 4.42 15.05
CA THR A 21 8.08 3.06 15.37
C THR A 21 7.14 2.06 14.71
N THR A 22 5.84 2.29 14.76
CA THR A 22 4.84 1.43 14.14
C THR A 22 5.02 1.33 12.62
N LEU A 23 5.30 2.44 11.93
CA LEU A 23 5.54 2.42 10.48
C LEU A 23 6.81 1.64 10.12
N ILE A 24 7.89 1.81 10.91
CA ILE A 24 9.14 1.07 10.72
C ILE A 24 8.91 -0.43 10.93
N GLU A 25 8.24 -0.83 12.01
CA GLU A 25 7.93 -2.23 12.31
C GLU A 25 7.11 -2.89 11.20
N ILE A 26 6.06 -2.22 10.70
CA ILE A 26 5.25 -2.71 9.58
C ILE A 26 6.12 -2.93 8.33
N LEU A 27 7.00 -1.98 8.02
CA LEU A 27 7.87 -2.09 6.84
C LEU A 27 8.92 -3.18 6.99
N ASP A 28 9.58 -3.29 8.14
CA ASP A 28 10.59 -4.32 8.39
C ASP A 28 9.96 -5.73 8.30
N GLU A 29 8.78 -5.92 8.90
CA GLU A 29 8.02 -7.17 8.80
C GLU A 29 7.61 -7.46 7.34
N ALA A 30 7.11 -6.45 6.63
CA ALA A 30 6.67 -6.58 5.24
C ALA A 30 7.84 -6.92 4.31
N VAL A 31 8.99 -6.25 4.44
CA VAL A 31 10.17 -6.51 3.61
C VAL A 31 10.66 -7.95 3.79
N ASP A 32 10.84 -8.41 5.03
CA ASP A 32 11.32 -9.78 5.30
C ASP A 32 10.32 -10.84 4.82
N PHE A 33 9.04 -10.69 5.17
CA PHE A 33 8.02 -11.64 4.75
C PHE A 33 7.90 -11.68 3.23
N ASN A 34 7.78 -10.52 2.59
CA ASN A 34 7.57 -10.45 1.15
C ASN A 34 8.75 -11.01 0.37
N TYR A 35 9.99 -10.74 0.81
CA TYR A 35 11.18 -11.34 0.23
C TYR A 35 11.13 -12.87 0.27
N ARG A 36 10.81 -13.46 1.43
CA ARG A 36 10.72 -14.93 1.60
C ARG A 36 9.62 -15.58 0.77
N HIS A 37 8.56 -14.84 0.46
CA HIS A 37 7.38 -15.33 -0.25
C HIS A 37 7.28 -14.86 -1.72
N ASN A 38 8.32 -14.21 -2.25
CA ASN A 38 8.35 -13.62 -3.61
C ASN A 38 7.18 -12.66 -3.88
N ILE A 39 6.81 -11.88 -2.86
CA ILE A 39 5.83 -10.80 -2.95
C ILE A 39 6.60 -9.50 -3.18
N THR A 40 6.05 -8.64 -4.01
CA THR A 40 6.56 -7.28 -4.25
C THR A 40 5.44 -6.28 -4.05
N GLY A 41 5.77 -5.02 -3.83
CA GLY A 41 4.72 -4.04 -3.60
C GLY A 41 5.18 -2.69 -3.11
N VAL A 42 4.19 -1.89 -2.72
CA VAL A 42 4.38 -0.57 -2.14
C VAL A 42 3.38 -0.32 -1.02
N LEU A 43 3.84 0.34 0.05
CA LEU A 43 3.07 0.85 1.16
C LEU A 43 3.13 2.37 1.14
N TYR A 44 1.97 2.99 0.97
CA TYR A 44 1.77 4.41 1.18
C TYR A 44 1.11 4.70 2.50
N TYR A 45 1.53 5.79 3.12
CA TYR A 45 0.92 6.29 4.33
C TYR A 45 0.81 7.82 4.33
N GLY A 46 -0.33 8.32 4.81
CA GLY A 46 -0.48 9.70 5.24
C GLY A 46 -1.93 10.06 5.56
N HIS A 47 -2.12 11.16 6.29
CA HIS A 47 -3.42 11.56 6.86
C HIS A 47 -4.15 10.42 7.61
N GLY A 48 -3.39 9.49 8.21
CA GLY A 48 -3.93 8.34 8.94
C GLY A 48 -4.41 7.18 8.06
N TYR A 49 -4.24 7.25 6.74
CA TYR A 49 -4.60 6.17 5.82
C TYR A 49 -3.37 5.36 5.40
N PHE A 50 -3.58 4.06 5.24
CA PHE A 50 -2.70 3.17 4.49
C PHE A 50 -3.28 2.90 3.11
N VAL A 51 -2.41 2.87 2.11
CA VAL A 51 -2.69 2.26 0.80
C VAL A 51 -1.57 1.29 0.53
N GLN A 52 -1.88 0.01 0.39
CA GLN A 52 -0.86 -0.99 0.07
C GLN A 52 -1.25 -1.75 -1.19
N CYS A 53 -0.29 -1.84 -2.12
CA CYS A 53 -0.42 -2.62 -3.33
C CYS A 53 0.58 -3.78 -3.26
N LEU A 54 0.09 -5.00 -3.46
CA LEU A 54 0.85 -6.26 -3.37
C LEU A 54 0.75 -7.00 -4.70
N GLU A 55 1.88 -7.53 -5.17
CA GLU A 55 2.01 -8.34 -6.38
C GLU A 55 2.69 -9.67 -6.04
N GLY A 56 2.14 -10.78 -6.52
CA GLY A 56 2.67 -12.11 -6.25
C GLY A 56 1.77 -13.22 -6.75
N THR A 57 2.10 -14.48 -6.44
CA THR A 57 1.19 -15.60 -6.75
C THR A 57 -0.11 -15.44 -5.98
N LYS A 58 -1.24 -15.78 -6.60
CA LYS A 58 -2.58 -15.71 -5.97
C LYS A 58 -2.61 -16.27 -4.56
N THR A 59 -2.08 -17.49 -4.37
CA THR A 59 -2.03 -18.15 -3.06
C THR A 59 -1.25 -17.35 -2.02
N ALA A 60 -0.05 -16.89 -2.35
CA ALA A 60 0.77 -16.11 -1.41
C ALA A 60 0.11 -14.78 -1.01
N ILE A 61 -0.55 -14.11 -1.96
CA ILE A 61 -1.26 -12.85 -1.70
C ILE A 61 -2.50 -13.09 -0.83
N ASP A 62 -3.33 -14.08 -1.18
CA ASP A 62 -4.52 -14.44 -0.39
C ASP A 62 -4.11 -14.85 1.03
N ASP A 63 -3.09 -15.69 1.19
CA ASP A 63 -2.62 -16.15 2.49
C ASP A 63 -2.12 -14.98 3.36
N LEU A 64 -1.26 -14.11 2.82
CA LEU A 64 -0.78 -12.92 3.52
C LEU A 64 -1.95 -12.00 3.92
N PHE A 65 -2.85 -11.72 2.97
CA PHE A 65 -3.92 -10.76 3.18
C PHE A 65 -4.90 -11.24 4.25
N TYR A 66 -5.45 -12.45 4.10
CA TYR A 66 -6.51 -12.95 4.98
C TYR A 66 -5.99 -13.47 6.33
N ASN A 67 -4.76 -14.00 6.40
CA ASN A 67 -4.24 -14.57 7.64
C ASN A 67 -3.43 -13.59 8.48
N SER A 68 -2.88 -12.54 7.88
CA SER A 68 -2.04 -11.57 8.58
C SER A 68 -2.62 -10.15 8.48
N ILE A 69 -2.67 -9.57 7.27
CA ILE A 69 -2.99 -8.14 7.10
C ILE A 69 -4.35 -7.79 7.68
N VAL A 70 -5.42 -8.50 7.32
CA VAL A 70 -6.78 -8.18 7.81
C VAL A 70 -6.91 -8.27 9.34
N LYS A 71 -6.06 -9.07 9.99
CA LYS A 71 -6.09 -9.31 11.44
C LYS A 71 -5.10 -8.44 12.22
N ASP A 72 -4.33 -7.61 11.55
CA ASP A 72 -3.32 -6.77 12.19
C ASP A 72 -4.00 -5.63 12.98
N GLU A 73 -3.77 -5.62 14.30
CA GLU A 73 -4.38 -4.68 15.24
C GLU A 73 -3.88 -3.24 15.07
N ARG A 74 -2.84 -2.99 14.26
CA ARG A 74 -2.31 -1.65 13.99
C ARG A 74 -3.20 -0.81 13.07
N HIS A 75 -4.17 -1.42 12.39
CA HIS A 75 -5.09 -0.74 11.47
C HIS A 75 -6.52 -1.27 11.55
N PHE A 76 -7.45 -0.56 10.93
CA PHE A 76 -8.88 -0.91 10.87
C PHE A 76 -9.53 -0.38 9.57
N ASN A 77 -10.79 -0.75 9.32
CA ASN A 77 -11.52 -0.43 8.07
C ASN A 77 -10.77 -0.88 6.80
N CYS A 78 -10.27 -2.11 6.80
CA CYS A 78 -9.55 -2.68 5.66
C CYS A 78 -10.49 -3.00 4.50
N GLU A 79 -10.28 -2.37 3.34
CA GLU A 79 -11.09 -2.54 2.13
C GLU A 79 -10.20 -2.85 0.92
N ILE A 80 -10.48 -3.95 0.20
CA ILE A 80 -9.86 -4.23 -1.09
C ILE A 80 -10.55 -3.37 -2.15
N LEU A 81 -9.80 -2.52 -2.83
CA LEU A 81 -10.33 -1.65 -3.89
C LEU A 81 -10.03 -2.18 -5.30
N TYR A 82 -9.01 -3.01 -5.42
CA TYR A 82 -8.57 -3.57 -6.69
C TYR A 82 -7.94 -4.92 -6.47
N TYR A 83 -8.41 -5.92 -7.20
CA TYR A 83 -7.85 -7.27 -7.17
C TYR A 83 -7.99 -7.89 -8.56
N ILE A 84 -6.87 -8.01 -9.27
CA ILE A 84 -6.84 -8.53 -10.64
C ILE A 84 -5.74 -9.58 -10.81
N GLU A 85 -5.89 -10.42 -11.83
CA GLU A 85 -4.77 -11.17 -12.40
C GLU A 85 -3.90 -10.23 -13.24
N CYS A 86 -2.58 -10.34 -13.11
CA CYS A 86 -1.65 -9.51 -13.87
C CYS A 86 -0.35 -10.27 -14.17
N GLU A 87 0.12 -10.17 -15.42
CA GLU A 87 1.43 -10.68 -15.83
C GLU A 87 2.54 -9.65 -15.63
N ASP A 88 2.21 -8.36 -15.77
CA ASP A 88 3.13 -7.26 -15.57
C ASP A 88 3.35 -6.97 -14.09
N LYS A 89 4.61 -6.71 -13.71
CA LYS A 89 4.99 -6.34 -12.34
C LYS A 89 5.42 -4.88 -12.28
N PHE A 90 4.58 -4.03 -11.69
CA PHE A 90 4.89 -2.62 -11.50
C PHE A 90 5.88 -2.39 -10.36
N PHE A 91 5.93 -3.30 -9.39
CA PHE A 91 6.74 -3.13 -8.18
C PHE A 91 7.86 -4.16 -8.08
N SER A 92 8.24 -4.81 -9.19
CA SER A 92 9.21 -5.93 -9.23
C SER A 92 10.56 -5.66 -8.57
N GLN A 93 10.95 -4.40 -8.38
CA GLN A 93 12.22 -4.00 -7.77
C GLN A 93 12.19 -3.98 -6.23
N TRP A 94 11.00 -4.03 -5.60
CA TRP A 94 10.84 -3.83 -4.17
C TRP A 94 10.01 -4.93 -3.52
N SER A 95 10.59 -5.62 -2.53
CA SER A 95 9.81 -6.48 -1.64
C SER A 95 8.73 -5.69 -0.92
N MET A 96 9.04 -4.46 -0.49
CA MET A 96 8.06 -3.47 -0.07
C MET A 96 8.67 -2.07 -0.14
N LYS A 97 8.24 -1.27 -1.12
CA LYS A 97 8.62 0.15 -1.20
C LYS A 97 7.80 0.95 -0.19
N PHE A 98 8.40 1.95 0.45
CA PHE A 98 7.66 2.96 1.20
C PHE A 98 7.58 4.28 0.45
N SER A 99 6.42 4.93 0.49
CA SER A 99 6.28 6.31 0.04
C SER A 99 5.23 7.06 0.85
N PRO A 100 5.54 8.26 1.37
CA PRO A 100 4.53 9.10 1.99
C PRO A 100 3.61 9.75 0.96
N ILE A 101 2.53 10.37 1.43
CA ILE A 101 1.76 11.31 0.60
C ILE A 101 2.67 12.45 0.18
N ASN A 102 2.60 12.79 -1.10
CA ASN A 102 3.29 13.91 -1.70
C ASN A 102 2.40 14.64 -2.69
N GLN A 103 2.94 15.63 -3.38
CA GLN A 103 2.18 16.49 -4.30
C GLN A 103 1.52 15.69 -5.44
N ASN A 104 2.18 14.67 -5.99
CA ASN A 104 1.62 13.88 -7.09
C ASN A 104 0.36 13.12 -6.65
N ILE A 105 0.39 12.58 -5.43
CA ILE A 105 -0.77 11.92 -4.82
C ILE A 105 -1.89 12.94 -4.57
N THR A 106 -1.56 14.10 -3.98
CA THR A 106 -2.56 15.14 -3.75
C THR A 106 -3.18 15.65 -5.05
N ASP A 107 -2.38 15.89 -6.09
CA ASP A 107 -2.83 16.34 -7.41
C ASP A 107 -3.74 15.30 -8.07
N PHE A 108 -3.48 14.01 -7.86
CA PHE A 108 -4.35 12.94 -8.33
C PHE A 108 -5.76 13.06 -7.72
N PHE A 109 -5.85 13.18 -6.39
CA PHE A 109 -7.15 13.27 -5.72
C PHE A 109 -7.89 14.56 -6.06
N MET A 110 -7.18 15.69 -6.13
CA MET A 110 -7.77 16.95 -6.58
C MET A 110 -8.29 16.86 -8.02
N LYS A 111 -7.57 16.19 -8.93
CA LYS A 111 -7.96 16.05 -10.34
C LYS A 111 -9.17 15.14 -10.54
N TYR A 112 -9.22 14.00 -9.87
CA TYR A 112 -10.23 12.96 -10.13
C TYR A 112 -11.39 12.96 -9.14
N HIS A 113 -11.21 13.51 -7.94
CA HIS A 113 -12.20 13.46 -6.86
C HIS A 113 -12.57 14.85 -6.32
N LEU A 114 -11.87 15.92 -6.72
CA LEU A 114 -12.08 17.30 -6.24
C LEU A 114 -12.01 17.41 -4.71
N GLU A 115 -11.26 16.51 -4.07
CA GLU A 115 -11.09 16.42 -2.62
C GLU A 115 -9.62 16.24 -2.26
N GLU A 116 -9.31 16.51 -0.99
CA GLU A 116 -8.03 16.12 -0.39
C GLU A 116 -7.85 14.59 -0.39
N PHE A 117 -6.66 14.14 -0.06
CA PHE A 117 -6.33 12.72 -0.06
C PHE A 117 -7.26 11.89 0.85
N ASN A 118 -8.09 11.06 0.21
CA ASN A 118 -8.91 10.05 0.86
C ASN A 118 -9.02 8.82 -0.06
N PRO A 119 -8.26 7.76 0.20
CA PRO A 119 -8.14 6.65 -0.74
C PRO A 119 -9.40 5.79 -0.84
N TYR A 120 -10.36 5.92 0.08
CA TYR A 120 -11.68 5.29 -0.03
C TYR A 120 -12.56 5.88 -1.14
N LEU A 121 -12.17 7.01 -1.73
CA LEU A 121 -12.88 7.61 -2.88
C LEU A 121 -12.51 6.95 -4.21
N LEU A 122 -11.45 6.13 -4.23
CA LEU A 122 -11.02 5.45 -5.44
C LEU A 122 -12.13 4.54 -5.96
N THR A 123 -12.39 4.66 -7.25
CA THR A 123 -13.38 3.88 -8.00
C THR A 123 -12.69 2.88 -8.91
N ALA A 124 -13.44 1.94 -9.47
CA ALA A 124 -12.91 1.02 -10.48
C ALA A 124 -12.24 1.74 -11.68
N GLU A 125 -12.67 2.96 -12.00
CA GLU A 125 -12.11 3.76 -13.11
C GLU A 125 -10.82 4.52 -12.75
N THR A 126 -10.61 4.80 -11.47
CA THR A 126 -9.50 5.63 -10.99
C THR A 126 -8.40 4.80 -10.33
N VAL A 127 -8.74 3.63 -9.77
CA VAL A 127 -7.79 2.80 -9.01
C VAL A 127 -6.63 2.29 -9.86
N GLU A 128 -6.85 1.90 -11.11
CA GLU A 128 -5.76 1.46 -12.00
C GLU A 128 -4.81 2.61 -12.36
N LYS A 129 -5.38 3.80 -12.63
CA LYS A 129 -4.59 5.02 -12.87
C LYS A 129 -3.79 5.38 -11.62
N PHE A 130 -4.38 5.21 -10.45
CA PHE A 130 -3.71 5.47 -9.17
C PHE A 130 -2.55 4.50 -8.95
N VAL A 131 -2.74 3.19 -9.18
CA VAL A 131 -1.66 2.19 -9.13
C VAL A 131 -0.48 2.58 -10.02
N ALA A 132 -0.73 3.10 -11.23
CA ALA A 132 0.33 3.57 -12.11
C ALA A 132 1.08 4.80 -11.54
N VAL A 133 0.39 5.72 -10.87
CA VAL A 133 1.02 6.81 -10.12
C VAL A 133 1.91 6.25 -9.01
N LEU A 134 1.40 5.31 -8.22
CA LEU A 134 2.15 4.70 -7.11
C LEU A 134 3.45 4.02 -7.56
N ALA A 135 3.42 3.40 -8.74
CA ALA A 135 4.58 2.77 -9.37
C ALA A 135 5.62 3.79 -9.82
N GLY A 136 5.21 4.98 -10.26
CA GLY A 136 6.09 6.05 -10.75
C GLY A 136 6.79 6.87 -9.67
N GLU A 137 6.30 6.86 -8.43
CA GLU A 137 6.94 7.62 -7.34
C GLU A 137 8.34 7.10 -7.00
N PRO A 138 9.23 7.91 -6.41
CA PRO A 138 10.47 7.40 -5.86
C PRO A 138 10.24 6.59 -4.58
N GLU A 139 11.24 5.80 -4.19
CA GLU A 139 11.29 5.18 -2.87
C GLU A 139 11.77 6.22 -1.84
N TYR A 140 11.17 6.19 -0.66
CA TYR A 140 11.52 7.08 0.45
C TYR A 140 12.01 6.26 1.64
N ASP A 141 13.04 6.78 2.32
CA ASP A 141 13.43 6.27 3.63
C ASP A 141 12.36 6.66 4.66
N VAL A 142 11.70 5.65 5.24
CA VAL A 142 10.70 5.84 6.30
C VAL A 142 11.29 6.62 7.48
N GLN A 143 12.59 6.49 7.76
CA GLN A 143 13.24 7.20 8.86
C GLN A 143 13.20 8.72 8.67
N ALA A 144 13.23 9.20 7.42
CA ALA A 144 13.24 10.60 7.04
C ALA A 144 11.83 11.22 6.92
N TYR A 145 10.78 10.41 6.83
CA TYR A 145 9.40 10.91 6.71
C TYR A 145 8.80 11.37 8.05
N VAL A 146 9.23 10.75 9.14
CA VAL A 146 8.63 10.94 10.48
C VAL A 146 9.51 11.81 11.40
N SER A 147 10.43 12.60 10.80
CA SER A 147 11.35 13.53 11.49
C SER A 147 10.82 14.95 11.58
#